data_AF-A0A410X530-F1
#
_entry.id   AF-A0A410X530-F1
#
_cell.length_a   1.000
_cell.length_b   1.000
_cell.length_c   1.000
_cell.angle_alpha   90.00
_cell.angle_beta   90.00
_cell.angle_gamma   90.00
#
_symmetry.space_group_name_H-M   'P 1'
#
loop_
_entity.id
_entity.type
_entity.pdbx_description
1 polymer ?
#
loop_
_entity_poly.entity_id
_entity_poly.type
_entity_poly.pdbx_seq_one_letter_code
_entity_poly.pdbx_strand_id
1 'polypeptide(L)'
;MKENAAELIALLEQGGRLYVCGDGSRMAPDVEEEIRQAYANIRWVSPVEARKWLDDLQTDGRYAKDVWAGIYSVEAQPEFAVMGAAGRSPAILRKGRRFV
;
A
#
# COMPACT_ATOMS: atom_id res chain seq x y z
N MET A 1 -11.39 3.88 -10.40
CA MET A 1 -11.45 5.26 -9.86
C MET A 1 -11.53 6.33 -10.94
N LYS A 2 -10.81 6.22 -12.07
CA LYS A 2 -10.73 7.28 -13.10
C LYS A 2 -12.08 7.85 -13.56
N GLU A 3 -13.11 7.02 -13.70
CA GLU A 3 -14.44 7.44 -14.17
C GLU A 3 -15.17 8.38 -13.21
N ASN A 4 -14.97 8.24 -11.90
CA ASN A 4 -15.64 9.05 -10.85
C ASN A 4 -14.66 9.95 -10.09
N ALA A 5 -13.49 10.24 -10.66
CA ALA A 5 -12.43 10.98 -9.97
C ALA A 5 -12.92 12.36 -9.46
N ALA A 6 -13.64 13.11 -10.29
CA ALA A 6 -14.15 14.43 -9.92
C ALA A 6 -15.11 14.39 -8.73
N GLU A 7 -16.03 13.43 -8.73
CA GLU A 7 -17.00 13.22 -7.66
C GLU A 7 -16.32 12.79 -6.37
N LEU A 8 -15.39 11.82 -6.44
CA LEU A 8 -14.62 11.35 -5.29
C LEU A 8 -13.84 12.48 -4.62
N ILE A 9 -13.11 13.28 -5.40
CA ILE A 9 -12.35 14.42 -4.86
C ILE A 9 -13.27 15.45 -4.22
N ALA A 10 -14.43 15.75 -4.84
CA ALA A 10 -15.41 16.66 -4.28
C ALA A 10 -15.95 16.17 -2.92
N LEU A 11 -16.26 14.88 -2.79
CA LEU A 11 -16.69 14.29 -1.53
C LEU A 11 -15.62 14.39 -0.43
N LEU A 12 -14.35 14.13 -0.76
CA LEU A 12 -13.24 14.20 0.20
C LEU A 12 -12.95 15.63 0.67
N GLU A 13 -13.10 16.62 -0.21
CA GLU A 13 -12.99 18.04 0.17
C GLU A 13 -14.18 18.51 1.02
N GLN A 14 -15.35 17.92 0.86
CA GLN A 14 -16.54 18.17 1.67
C GLN A 14 -16.52 17.44 3.04
N GLY A 15 -15.37 16.87 3.42
CA GLY A 15 -15.21 16.18 4.70
C GLY A 15 -15.51 14.67 4.66
N GLY A 16 -15.62 14.09 3.46
CA GLY A 16 -15.71 12.65 3.27
C GLY A 16 -14.52 11.89 3.86
N ARG A 17 -14.74 10.60 4.13
CA ARG A 17 -13.73 9.69 4.67
C ARG A 17 -13.41 8.60 3.66
N LEU A 18 -12.13 8.32 3.51
CA LEU A 18 -11.59 7.29 2.63
C LEU A 18 -11.10 6.12 3.47
N TYR A 19 -11.49 4.92 3.08
CA TYR A 19 -11.02 3.67 3.67
C TYR A 19 -10.51 2.76 2.57
N VAL A 20 -9.30 2.24 2.72
CA VAL A 20 -8.71 1.27 1.79
C VAL A 20 -8.33 0.02 2.58
N CYS A 21 -8.90 -1.12 2.24
CA CYS A 21 -8.50 -2.41 2.79
C CYS A 21 -8.16 -3.38 1.67
N GLY A 22 -7.19 -4.25 1.88
CA GLY A 22 -6.72 -5.14 0.81
C GLY A 22 -5.23 -5.45 0.84
N ASP A 23 -4.75 -5.81 -0.34
CA ASP A 23 -3.33 -6.05 -0.59
C ASP A 23 -2.52 -4.74 -0.48
N GLY A 24 -1.71 -4.66 0.57
CA GLY A 24 -0.78 -3.56 0.83
C GLY A 24 0.47 -3.57 -0.04
N SER A 25 0.73 -4.66 -0.78
CA SER A 25 1.92 -4.82 -1.61
C SER A 25 1.73 -4.29 -3.03
N ARG A 26 0.50 -4.29 -3.56
CA ARG A 26 0.18 -3.80 -4.92
C ARG A 26 -1.03 -2.88 -4.95
N MET A 27 -2.18 -3.38 -4.50
CA MET A 27 -3.46 -2.68 -4.62
C MET A 27 -3.46 -1.33 -3.89
N ALA A 28 -3.05 -1.27 -2.62
CA ALA A 28 -3.11 -0.03 -1.85
C ALA A 28 -2.18 1.07 -2.41
N PRO A 29 -0.90 0.79 -2.75
CA PRO A 29 -0.05 1.76 -3.46
C PRO A 29 -0.66 2.27 -4.77
N ASP A 30 -1.26 1.38 -5.58
CA ASP A 30 -1.88 1.77 -6.86
C ASP A 30 -3.08 2.69 -6.64
N VAL A 31 -3.90 2.41 -5.62
CA VAL A 31 -5.03 3.27 -5.23
C VAL A 31 -4.56 4.65 -4.78
N GLU A 32 -3.51 4.73 -3.95
CA GLU A 32 -2.96 6.01 -3.49
C GLU A 32 -2.44 6.87 -4.63
N GLU A 33 -1.70 6.26 -5.57
CA GLU A 33 -1.15 6.99 -6.70
C GLU A 33 -2.26 7.47 -7.64
N GLU A 34 -3.28 6.65 -7.91
CA GLU A 34 -4.45 7.04 -8.71
C GLU A 34 -5.23 8.21 -8.07
N ILE A 35 -5.39 8.22 -6.74
CA ILE A 35 -6.04 9.32 -6.01
C ILE A 35 -5.22 10.61 -6.10
N ARG A 36 -3.91 10.52 -5.90
CA ARG A 36 -2.99 11.66 -6.04
C ARG A 36 -3.01 12.24 -7.44
N GLN A 37 -2.95 11.39 -8.46
CA GLN A 37 -2.99 11.82 -9.86
C GLN A 37 -4.32 12.48 -10.19
N ALA A 38 -5.44 11.89 -9.75
CA ALA A 38 -6.76 12.49 -9.89
C ALA A 38 -6.82 13.89 -9.26
N TYR A 39 -6.38 14.03 -8.01
CA TYR A 39 -6.36 15.32 -7.31
C TYR A 39 -5.47 16.35 -8.02
N ALA A 40 -4.24 15.97 -8.40
CA ALA A 40 -3.31 16.83 -9.12
C ALA A 40 -3.91 17.36 -10.42
N ASN A 41 -4.57 16.49 -11.20
CA ASN A 41 -5.20 16.85 -12.47
C ASN A 41 -6.43 17.76 -12.28
N ILE A 42 -7.25 17.51 -11.26
CA ILE A 42 -8.48 18.28 -11.01
C ILE A 42 -8.17 19.65 -10.42
N ARG A 43 -7.17 19.74 -9.53
CA ARG A 43 -6.79 20.98 -8.83
C ARG A 43 -5.62 21.72 -9.47
N TRP A 44 -5.02 21.15 -10.51
CA TRP A 44 -3.86 21.72 -11.22
C TRP A 44 -2.68 22.02 -10.30
N VAL A 45 -2.46 21.12 -9.33
CA VAL A 45 -1.39 21.25 -8.34
C VAL A 45 -0.23 20.31 -8.65
N SER A 46 0.92 20.59 -8.07
CA SER A 46 2.09 19.74 -8.23
C SER A 46 1.89 18.34 -7.59
N PRO A 47 2.66 17.33 -8.01
CA PRO A 47 2.67 16.04 -7.33
C PRO A 47 3.07 16.16 -5.86
N VAL A 48 3.85 17.15 -5.45
CA VAL A 48 4.22 17.33 -4.04
C VAL A 48 3.00 17.78 -3.23
N GLU A 49 2.25 18.75 -3.74
CA GLU A 49 1.01 19.23 -3.11
C GLU A 49 -0.07 18.14 -3.06
N ALA A 50 -0.22 17.34 -4.11
CA ALA A 50 -1.17 16.23 -4.11
C ALA A 50 -0.83 15.15 -3.07
N ARG A 51 0.47 14.87 -2.85
CA ARG A 51 0.89 13.96 -1.78
C ARG A 51 0.57 14.56 -0.42
N LYS A 52 0.94 15.83 -0.21
CA LYS A 52 0.65 16.54 1.04
C LYS A 52 -0.85 16.54 1.35
N TRP A 53 -1.71 16.77 0.36
CA TRP A 53 -3.16 16.72 0.55
C TRP A 53 -3.66 15.36 1.04
N LEU A 54 -3.17 14.26 0.47
CA LEU A 54 -3.53 12.91 0.93
C LEU A 54 -2.98 12.62 2.34
N ASP A 55 -1.76 13.08 2.65
CA ASP A 55 -1.16 12.98 3.98
C ASP A 55 -1.95 13.77 5.04
N ASP A 56 -2.46 14.95 4.67
CA ASP A 56 -3.33 15.77 5.51
C ASP A 56 -4.64 15.03 5.80
N LEU A 57 -5.26 14.37 4.80
CA LEU A 57 -6.45 13.52 5.03
C LEU A 57 -6.18 12.41 6.04
N GLN A 58 -5.00 11.78 5.97
CA GLN A 58 -4.61 10.73 6.90
C GLN A 58 -4.41 11.29 8.32
N THR A 59 -3.74 12.44 8.43
CA THR A 59 -3.50 13.14 9.71
C THR A 59 -4.82 13.59 10.36
N ASP A 60 -5.78 14.04 9.57
CA ASP A 60 -7.12 14.42 10.03
C ASP A 60 -8.01 13.22 10.42
N GLY A 61 -7.51 11.98 10.29
CA GLY A 61 -8.28 10.75 10.51
C GLY A 61 -9.40 10.55 9.48
N ARG A 62 -9.30 11.21 8.33
CA ARG A 62 -10.24 11.09 7.20
C ARG A 62 -9.77 10.12 6.13
N TYR A 63 -8.52 9.67 6.19
CA TYR A 63 -8.03 8.57 5.37
C TYR A 63 -7.41 7.48 6.26
N ALA A 64 -7.92 6.25 6.14
CA ALA A 64 -7.40 5.09 6.86
C ALA A 64 -7.16 3.91 5.91
N LYS A 65 -6.11 3.14 6.21
CA LYS A 65 -5.71 1.92 5.49
C LYS A 65 -5.71 0.73 6.45
N ASP A 66 -6.37 -0.36 6.07
CA ASP A 66 -6.29 -1.66 6.73
C ASP A 66 -5.76 -2.69 5.73
N VAL A 67 -4.44 -2.74 5.58
CA VAL A 67 -3.76 -3.46 4.51
C VAL A 67 -2.83 -4.51 5.05
N TRP A 68 -2.76 -5.64 4.35
CA TRP A 68 -1.89 -6.78 4.69
C TRP A 68 -0.82 -6.97 3.62
N ALA A 69 0.31 -7.58 3.99
CA ALA A 69 1.29 -8.02 3.00
C ALA A 69 0.63 -9.03 2.06
N GLY A 70 0.77 -8.82 0.75
CA GLY A 70 0.27 -9.74 -0.25
C GLY A 70 0.90 -11.12 -0.10
N ILE A 71 0.12 -12.17 -0.35
CA ILE A 71 0.57 -13.57 -0.30
C ILE A 71 1.50 -13.98 -1.46
N TYR A 72 1.86 -13.06 -2.36
CA TYR A 72 2.63 -13.35 -3.57
C TYR A 72 4.16 -13.22 -3.42
N SER A 73 4.71 -13.42 -2.22
CA SER A 73 6.16 -13.24 -1.98
C SER A 73 6.93 -14.52 -1.64
N VAL A 74 6.44 -15.72 -1.99
CA VAL A 74 7.25 -16.95 -1.85
C VAL A 74 7.37 -17.83 -3.10
N GLU A 75 6.65 -17.57 -4.20
CA GLU A 75 6.70 -18.44 -5.40
C GLU A 75 6.73 -17.69 -6.72
N ALA A 76 7.56 -16.65 -6.81
CA ALA A 76 7.86 -16.04 -8.10
C ALA A 76 9.38 -15.90 -8.24
N GLN A 77 10.08 -17.02 -8.42
CA GLN A 77 11.28 -17.20 -9.26
C GLN A 77 11.59 -18.71 -9.43
N PRO A 78 11.18 -19.41 -10.51
CA PRO A 78 11.77 -20.68 -10.90
C PRO A 78 12.82 -20.44 -12.00
N GLU A 79 13.91 -19.70 -11.74
CA GLU A 79 15.03 -19.66 -12.71
C GLU A 79 16.42 -19.28 -12.18
N PHE A 80 16.65 -19.17 -10.87
CA PHE A 80 18.02 -18.88 -10.35
C PHE A 80 18.38 -19.78 -9.17
N ALA A 81 18.78 -21.02 -9.46
CA ALA A 81 19.86 -21.76 -8.77
C ALA A 81 19.89 -23.23 -9.24
N VAL A 82 20.46 -23.46 -10.43
CA VAL A 82 20.97 -24.77 -10.79
C VAL A 82 22.45 -24.82 -10.41
N MET A 83 22.81 -25.90 -9.69
CA MET A 83 24.16 -26.42 -9.42
C MET A 83 25.06 -25.73 -8.38
N GLY A 84 25.23 -26.41 -7.23
CA GLY A 84 26.54 -26.48 -6.57
C GLY A 84 26.56 -26.59 -5.05
N ALA A 85 26.93 -27.78 -4.56
CA ALA A 85 27.61 -28.05 -3.28
C ALA A 85 26.80 -28.07 -1.96
N ALA A 86 26.40 -29.29 -1.61
CA ALA A 86 26.71 -29.98 -0.35
C ALA A 86 26.97 -29.14 0.93
N GLY A 87 26.19 -29.42 1.99
CA GLY A 87 26.73 -29.42 3.35
C GLY A 87 25.85 -28.81 4.45
N ARG A 88 25.24 -29.69 5.24
CA ARG A 88 24.82 -29.57 6.66
C ARG A 88 23.79 -28.49 7.04
N SER A 89 22.63 -28.96 7.53
CA SER A 89 21.74 -28.18 8.39
C SER A 89 22.42 -27.85 9.73
N PRO A 90 22.38 -26.58 10.20
CA PRO A 90 22.56 -26.30 11.60
C PRO A 90 21.21 -26.43 12.31
N ALA A 91 21.15 -27.36 13.25
CA ALA A 91 20.09 -27.38 14.26
C ALA A 91 20.12 -26.06 15.05
N ILE A 92 19.02 -25.30 15.07
CA ILE A 92 18.85 -24.15 15.97
C ILE A 92 17.45 -24.19 16.60
N LEU A 93 17.41 -24.84 17.77
CA LEU A 93 16.75 -24.46 19.02
C LEU A 93 15.45 -23.61 18.95
N ARG A 94 14.30 -24.29 19.09
CA ARG A 94 13.05 -23.65 19.56
C ARG A 94 13.23 -23.21 21.02
N LYS A 95 13.44 -21.91 21.27
CA LYS A 95 13.27 -21.32 22.60
C LYS A 95 11.98 -20.51 22.61
N GLY A 96 11.01 -21.01 23.37
CA GLY A 96 9.70 -20.38 23.53
C GLY A 96 9.79 -18.94 24.03
N ARG A 97 8.85 -18.14 23.56
CA ARG A 97 8.42 -16.91 24.22
C ARG A 97 6.92 -16.78 24.01
N ARG A 98 6.15 -17.08 25.07
CA ARG A 98 4.91 -16.36 25.35
C ARG A 98 5.33 -14.93 25.64
N PHE A 99 4.72 -13.96 24.97
CA PHE A 99 4.51 -12.65 25.57
C PHE A 99 3.05 -12.27 25.36
N VAL A 100 2.51 -11.79 26.48
CA VAL A 100 1.19 -11.27 26.78
C VAL A 100 0.67 -10.26 25.77
#